data_AF-A0A8T0JB42-F1
#
_entry.id   AF-A0A8T0JB42-F1
#
_cell.length_a   1.000
_cell.length_b   1.000
_cell.length_c   1.000
_cell.angle_alpha   90.00
_cell.angle_beta   90.00
_cell.angle_gamma   90.00
#
_symmetry.space_group_name_H-M   'P 1'
#
loop_
_entity.id
_entity.type
_entity.pdbx_description
1 polymer ?
#
loop_
_entity_poly.entity_id
_entity_poly.type
_entity_poly.pdbx_seq_one_letter_code
_entity_poly.pdbx_strand_id
1 'polypeptide(L)'
;MVYSYDAEVVYGDTDSVMCSLELPEVEEAMNLGREAAQHISDTFTRFVASLFADKCILLVLQQPIKLEFEKVYWPYLLISKKRYAGLLWTKPEKYDKMDTKGIETVRRDNCLLVKNLVTECLHKILIDRDIPGAVQFVKNTISDLLMNRMDLSLLVITKGLTKAGDAYENKLPMLS
;
A
#
# COMPACT_ATOMS: atom_id res chain seq x y z
N MET A 1 -27.14 -6.97 -15.12
CA MET A 1 -27.16 -6.89 -13.65
C MET A 1 -27.16 -5.42 -13.30
N VAL A 2 -28.11 -4.96 -12.49
CA VAL A 2 -28.11 -3.59 -11.96
C VAL A 2 -27.42 -3.68 -10.60
N TYR A 3 -26.19 -3.18 -10.52
CA TYR A 3 -25.48 -3.07 -9.26
C TYR A 3 -25.97 -1.80 -8.55
N SER A 4 -26.14 -1.85 -7.24
CA SER A 4 -26.69 -0.72 -6.46
C SER A 4 -25.69 0.43 -6.28
N TYR A 5 -24.40 0.22 -6.57
CA TYR A 5 -23.31 1.16 -6.34
C TYR A 5 -22.41 1.25 -7.57
N ASP A 6 -21.92 2.47 -7.84
CA ASP A 6 -20.95 2.73 -8.89
C ASP A 6 -19.54 2.37 -8.42
N ALA A 7 -18.76 1.76 -9.30
CA ALA A 7 -17.37 1.39 -9.02
C ALA A 7 -16.42 2.46 -9.58
N GLU A 8 -15.52 3.00 -8.74
CA GLU A 8 -14.52 3.98 -9.14
C GLU A 8 -13.10 3.44 -8.98
N VAL A 9 -12.25 3.64 -9.98
CA VAL A 9 -10.82 3.30 -9.89
C VAL A 9 -10.09 4.39 -9.12
N VAL A 10 -9.67 4.09 -7.89
CA VAL A 10 -9.00 5.05 -6.99
C VAL A 10 -7.49 5.09 -7.17
N TYR A 11 -6.88 3.98 -7.62
CA TYR A 11 -5.44 3.89 -7.83
C TYR A 11 -5.09 2.76 -8.80
N GLY A 12 -3.93 2.88 -9.46
CA GLY A 12 -3.33 1.79 -10.23
C GLY A 12 -1.81 1.91 -10.27
N ASP A 13 -1.12 0.77 -10.17
CA ASP A 13 0.33 0.68 -10.30
C ASP A 13 0.68 -0.49 -11.22
N THR A 14 1.20 -0.16 -12.41
CA THR A 14 1.73 -1.04 -13.47
C THR A 14 0.86 -2.25 -13.86
N ASP A 15 0.69 -3.20 -12.95
CA ASP A 15 -0.01 -4.48 -13.06
C ASP A 15 -1.20 -4.63 -12.11
N SER A 16 -1.46 -3.63 -11.25
CA SER A 16 -2.53 -3.66 -10.24
C SER A 16 -3.47 -2.46 -10.36
N VAL A 17 -4.75 -2.69 -10.10
CA VAL A 17 -5.81 -1.67 -10.08
C VAL A 17 -6.57 -1.80 -8.75
N MET A 18 -6.82 -0.67 -8.10
CA MET A 18 -7.59 -0.57 -6.87
C MET A 18 -8.91 0.12 -7.19
N CYS A 19 -10.02 -0.58 -6.96
CA CYS A 19 -11.37 -0.06 -7.19
C CYS A 19 -12.09 0.12 -5.85
N SER A 20 -12.73 1.28 -5.69
CA SER A 20 -13.70 1.53 -4.63
C SER A 20 -15.08 1.09 -5.12
N LEU A 21 -15.74 0.23 -4.35
CA LEU A 21 -17.09 -0.28 -4.67
C LEU A 21 -18.18 0.37 -3.80
N GLU A 22 -17.82 1.30 -2.90
CA GLU A 22 -18.72 1.97 -1.93
C GLU A 22 -19.55 1.01 -1.05
N LEU A 23 -19.08 -0.23 -0.88
CA LEU A 23 -19.78 -1.25 -0.09
C LEU A 23 -19.42 -1.16 1.39
N PRO A 24 -20.38 -1.34 2.31
CA PRO A 24 -20.13 -1.34 3.75
C PRO A 24 -19.47 -2.64 4.25
N GLU A 25 -19.68 -3.76 3.55
CA GLU A 25 -19.21 -5.09 3.97
C GLU A 25 -18.01 -5.58 3.16
N VAL A 26 -17.00 -6.09 3.89
CA VAL A 26 -15.77 -6.64 3.30
C VAL A 26 -16.05 -7.93 2.53
N GLU A 27 -17.00 -8.76 2.99
CA GLU A 27 -17.36 -10.01 2.33
C GLU A 27 -17.98 -9.77 0.96
N GLU A 28 -18.91 -8.83 0.86
CA GLU A 28 -19.54 -8.45 -0.41
C GLU A 28 -18.51 -7.88 -1.38
N ALA A 29 -17.61 -7.01 -0.89
CA ALA A 29 -16.51 -6.47 -1.69
C ALA A 29 -15.56 -7.56 -2.21
N MET A 30 -15.27 -8.59 -1.40
CA MET A 30 -14.47 -9.75 -1.84
C MET A 30 -15.18 -10.58 -2.91
N ASN A 31 -16.48 -10.79 -2.79
CA ASN A 31 -17.25 -11.57 -3.75
C ASN A 31 -17.37 -10.84 -5.08
N LEU A 32 -17.70 -9.56 -5.07
CA LEU A 32 -17.75 -8.72 -6.27
C LEU A 32 -16.36 -8.53 -6.90
N GLY A 33 -15.31 -8.39 -6.09
CA GLY A 33 -13.94 -8.33 -6.60
C GLY A 33 -13.52 -9.60 -7.35
N ARG A 34 -13.92 -10.78 -6.84
CA ARG A 34 -13.69 -12.07 -7.53
C ARG A 34 -14.49 -12.20 -8.81
N GLU A 35 -15.76 -11.83 -8.79
CA GLU A 35 -16.63 -11.83 -9.97
C GLU A 35 -16.09 -10.89 -11.06
N ALA A 36 -15.71 -9.67 -10.68
CA ALA A 36 -15.13 -8.69 -11.60
C ALA A 36 -13.82 -9.19 -12.23
N ALA A 37 -12.92 -9.77 -11.44
CA ALA A 37 -11.65 -10.31 -11.93
C ALA A 37 -11.87 -11.45 -12.95
N GLN A 38 -12.81 -12.34 -12.69
CA GLN A 38 -13.20 -13.41 -13.62
C GLN A 38 -13.82 -12.83 -14.90
N HIS A 39 -14.76 -11.90 -14.76
CA HIS A 39 -15.44 -11.28 -15.90
C HIS A 39 -14.46 -10.54 -16.83
N ILE A 40 -13.50 -9.82 -16.26
CA ILE A 40 -12.45 -9.11 -17.01
C ILE A 40 -11.54 -10.13 -17.72
N SER A 41 -11.13 -11.20 -17.04
CA SER A 41 -10.29 -12.25 -17.61
C SER A 41 -10.97 -12.97 -18.79
N ASP A 42 -12.25 -13.30 -18.65
CA ASP A 42 -13.04 -13.97 -19.69
C ASP A 42 -13.28 -13.08 -20.90
N THR A 43 -13.50 -11.78 -20.66
CA THR A 43 -13.70 -10.79 -21.72
C THR A 43 -12.41 -10.56 -22.48
N PHE A 44 -11.28 -10.44 -21.77
CA PHE A 44 -9.97 -10.27 -22.38
C PHE A 44 -9.57 -11.50 -23.20
N THR A 45 -9.80 -12.71 -22.66
CA THR A 45 -9.55 -13.97 -23.38
C THR A 45 -10.37 -14.05 -24.67
N ARG A 46 -11.67 -13.71 -24.61
CA ARG A 46 -12.55 -13.68 -25.80
C ARG A 46 -12.12 -12.64 -26.82
N PHE A 47 -11.73 -11.45 -26.37
CA PHE A 47 -11.25 -10.38 -27.23
C PHE A 47 -9.97 -10.77 -27.97
N VAL A 48 -8.97 -11.31 -27.27
CA VAL A 48 -7.72 -11.82 -27.87
C VAL A 48 -8.03 -12.97 -28.84
N ALA A 49 -8.89 -13.92 -28.46
CA ALA A 49 -9.29 -15.00 -29.36
C ALA A 49 -9.95 -14.47 -30.66
N SER A 50 -10.76 -13.42 -30.58
CA SER A 50 -11.41 -12.80 -31.74
C SER A 50 -10.43 -12.07 -32.68
N LEU A 51 -9.37 -11.46 -32.13
CA LEU A 51 -8.36 -10.75 -32.92
C LEU A 51 -7.39 -11.68 -33.67
N PHE A 52 -7.19 -12.90 -33.15
CA PHE A 52 -6.25 -13.88 -33.71
C PHE A 52 -6.95 -15.09 -34.34
N ALA A 53 -8.18 -14.91 -34.85
CA ALA A 53 -9.01 -15.98 -35.42
C ALA A 53 -8.36 -16.76 -36.58
N ASP A 54 -7.40 -16.17 -37.29
CA ASP A 54 -6.82 -16.73 -38.53
C ASP A 54 -5.55 -17.57 -38.36
N LYS A 55 -5.00 -17.75 -37.15
CA LYS A 55 -3.75 -18.53 -36.99
C LYS A 55 -3.84 -19.55 -35.87
N CYS A 56 -3.40 -20.76 -36.19
CA CYS A 56 -3.08 -21.92 -35.33
C CYS A 56 -2.14 -21.62 -34.12
N ILE A 57 -1.97 -20.36 -33.72
CA ILE A 57 -1.16 -19.86 -32.61
C ILE A 57 -1.89 -19.97 -31.26
N LEU A 58 -3.22 -20.13 -31.25
CA LEU A 58 -4.01 -20.22 -30.01
C LEU A 58 -3.63 -21.44 -29.13
N LEU A 59 -3.03 -22.49 -29.70
CA LEU A 59 -2.54 -23.66 -28.96
C LEU A 59 -1.17 -23.43 -28.27
N VAL A 60 -0.43 -22.38 -28.66
CA VAL A 60 0.93 -22.10 -28.14
C VAL A 60 0.92 -21.02 -27.06
N LEU A 61 -0.07 -20.12 -27.10
CA LEU A 61 -0.23 -19.09 -26.08
C LEU A 61 -0.88 -19.71 -24.83
N GLN A 62 -0.03 -20.10 -23.87
CA GLN A 62 -0.43 -20.32 -22.48
C GLN A 62 -1.42 -19.22 -22.07
N GLN A 63 -2.55 -19.63 -21.47
CA GLN A 63 -3.75 -18.83 -21.20
C GLN A 63 -3.52 -17.30 -21.12
N PRO A 64 -4.18 -16.50 -22.00
CA PRO A 64 -3.81 -15.11 -22.20
C PRO A 64 -4.28 -14.27 -21.02
N ILE A 65 -3.38 -13.96 -20.09
CA ILE A 65 -3.51 -12.93 -19.05
C ILE A 65 -4.78 -13.11 -18.18
N LYS A 66 -4.60 -13.74 -17.02
CA LYS A 66 -5.64 -13.87 -16.00
C LYS A 66 -5.47 -12.78 -14.95
N LEU A 67 -6.53 -12.01 -14.71
CA LEU A 67 -6.61 -11.11 -13.56
C LEU A 67 -7.14 -11.91 -12.37
N GLU A 68 -6.43 -11.84 -11.25
CA GLU A 68 -6.84 -12.50 -10.01
C GLU A 68 -7.12 -11.46 -8.92
N PHE A 69 -8.22 -11.68 -8.20
CA PHE A 69 -8.50 -10.91 -7.00
C PHE A 69 -7.51 -11.28 -5.90
N GLU A 70 -6.78 -10.29 -5.38
CA GLU A 70 -5.74 -10.53 -4.38
C GLU A 70 -6.22 -10.28 -2.94
N LYS A 71 -6.82 -9.11 -2.66
CA LYS A 71 -7.11 -8.63 -1.30
C LYS A 71 -8.05 -7.42 -1.29
N VAL A 72 -8.67 -7.16 -0.14
CA VAL A 72 -9.38 -5.90 0.17
C VAL A 72 -8.59 -5.07 1.17
N TYR A 73 -8.61 -3.75 1.00
CA TYR A 73 -8.14 -2.80 2.01
C TYR A 73 -9.32 -2.13 2.72
N TRP A 74 -9.39 -2.28 4.04
CA TRP A 74 -10.41 -1.60 4.84
C TRP A 74 -9.99 -1.40 6.31
N PRO A 75 -9.74 -0.17 6.80
CA PRO A 75 -9.69 1.09 6.07
C PRO A 75 -8.47 1.21 5.15
N TYR A 76 -8.56 2.11 4.16
CA TYR A 76 -7.50 2.42 3.19
C TYR A 76 -7.10 3.90 3.27
N LEU A 77 -5.80 4.18 3.24
CA LEU A 77 -5.19 5.51 3.30
C LEU A 77 -4.19 5.68 2.16
N LEU A 78 -4.57 6.45 1.15
CA LEU A 78 -3.70 6.84 0.04
C LEU A 78 -3.12 8.24 0.30
N ILE A 79 -1.79 8.33 0.39
CA ILE A 79 -1.09 9.61 0.61
C ILE A 79 -0.58 10.16 -0.71
N SER A 80 0.14 9.34 -1.49
CA SER A 80 0.63 9.70 -2.81
C SER A 80 0.90 8.45 -3.66
N LYS A 81 1.30 8.63 -4.92
CA LYS A 81 1.77 7.50 -5.75
C LYS A 81 2.85 6.70 -5.00
N LYS A 82 2.70 5.38 -4.97
CA LYS A 82 3.55 4.42 -4.24
C LYS A 82 3.65 4.66 -2.72
N ARG A 83 2.79 5.50 -2.12
CA ARG A 83 2.73 5.76 -0.68
C ARG A 83 1.31 5.59 -0.16
N TYR A 84 1.02 4.42 0.38
CA TYR A 84 -0.30 4.08 0.91
C TYR A 84 -0.19 3.13 2.11
N ALA A 85 -1.20 3.14 2.97
CA ALA A 85 -1.38 2.23 4.07
C ALA A 85 -2.81 1.71 4.12
N GLY A 86 -3.01 0.53 4.67
CA GLY A 86 -4.35 0.02 4.93
C GLY A 86 -4.31 -1.27 5.71
N LEU A 87 -5.44 -1.65 6.29
CA LEU A 87 -5.60 -2.99 6.83
C LEU A 87 -5.90 -3.94 5.69
N LEU A 88 -5.09 -5.00 5.59
CA LEU A 88 -5.19 -6.01 4.56
C LEU A 88 -6.14 -7.12 5.02
N TRP A 89 -7.11 -7.44 4.18
CA TRP A 89 -8.06 -8.52 4.39
C TRP A 89 -7.95 -9.53 3.25
N THR A 90 -7.55 -10.77 3.58
CA THR A 90 -7.70 -11.94 2.69
C THR A 90 -8.95 -12.76 2.99
N LYS A 91 -9.46 -12.65 4.22
CA LYS A 91 -10.70 -13.29 4.70
C LYS A 91 -11.65 -12.23 5.27
N PRO A 92 -12.96 -12.45 5.21
CA PRO A 92 -13.95 -11.46 5.66
C PRO A 92 -14.00 -11.31 7.19
N GLU A 93 -13.58 -12.34 7.94
CA GLU A 93 -13.76 -12.40 9.41
C GLU A 93 -12.80 -11.48 10.17
N LYS A 94 -11.55 -11.37 9.70
CA LYS A 94 -10.48 -10.64 10.40
C LYS A 94 -9.44 -10.12 9.43
N TYR A 95 -8.95 -8.91 9.69
CA TYR A 95 -7.78 -8.37 9.00
C TYR A 95 -6.51 -9.17 9.34
N ASP A 96 -5.64 -9.35 8.35
CA ASP A 96 -4.41 -10.10 8.51
C ASP A 96 -3.32 -9.26 9.15
N LYS A 97 -3.07 -8.07 8.59
CA LYS A 97 -2.05 -7.12 9.05
C LYS A 97 -2.29 -5.72 8.48
N MET A 98 -1.61 -4.74 9.07
CA MET A 98 -1.45 -3.42 8.49
C MET A 98 -0.36 -3.47 7.40
N ASP A 99 -0.73 -3.19 6.15
CA ASP A 99 0.22 -3.06 5.05
C ASP A 99 0.58 -1.58 4.84
N THR A 100 1.87 -1.30 4.69
CA THR A 100 2.39 0.05 4.45
C THR A 100 3.37 0.00 3.30
N LYS A 101 3.09 0.72 2.22
CA LYS A 101 3.94 0.78 1.02
C LYS A 101 4.51 2.17 0.87
N GLY A 102 5.83 2.26 0.75
CA GLY A 102 6.56 3.51 0.50
C GLY A 102 6.52 4.56 1.61
N ILE A 103 5.93 4.25 2.76
CA ILE A 103 5.91 5.12 3.94
C ILE A 103 7.27 5.09 4.64
N GLU A 104 7.59 6.16 5.37
CA GLU A 104 8.81 6.37 6.14
C GLU A 104 9.12 5.23 7.13
N THR A 105 8.11 4.45 7.53
CA THR A 105 8.24 3.27 8.41
C THR A 105 9.06 2.14 7.79
N VAL A 106 9.03 2.00 6.46
CA VAL A 106 9.76 0.96 5.72
C VAL A 106 11.08 1.46 5.14
N ARG A 107 11.39 2.74 5.34
CA ARG A 107 12.60 3.42 4.85
C ARG A 107 13.73 3.35 5.87
N ARG A 108 14.92 2.90 5.44
CA ARG A 108 16.10 2.68 6.31
C ARG A 108 16.91 3.94 6.58
N ASP A 109 16.67 4.99 5.80
CA ASP A 109 17.33 6.30 5.87
C ASP A 109 16.78 7.22 6.96
N ASN A 110 15.77 6.77 7.72
CA ASN A 110 15.14 7.51 8.80
C ASN A 110 15.58 7.00 10.17
N CYS A 111 15.55 7.89 11.17
CA CYS A 111 15.80 7.50 12.56
C CYS A 111 14.68 6.60 13.10
N LEU A 112 15.02 5.78 14.09
CA LEU A 112 14.09 4.84 14.70
C LEU A 112 12.89 5.55 15.34
N LEU A 113 13.09 6.76 15.88
CA LEU A 113 12.03 7.60 16.40
C LEU A 113 10.91 7.83 15.39
N VAL A 114 11.26 8.28 14.18
CA VAL A 114 10.28 8.59 13.13
C VAL A 114 9.53 7.34 12.70
N LYS A 115 10.24 6.21 12.59
CA LYS A 115 9.62 4.92 12.26
C LYS A 115 8.59 4.51 13.31
N ASN A 116 8.93 4.60 14.59
CA ASN A 116 8.02 4.26 15.69
C ASN A 116 6.84 5.23 15.73
N LEU A 117 7.10 6.54 15.63
CA LEU A 117 6.07 7.57 15.63
C LEU A 117 5.03 7.34 14.53
N VAL A 118 5.46 7.15 13.28
CA VAL A 118 4.54 6.96 12.15
C VAL A 118 3.79 5.63 12.28
N THR A 119 4.44 4.56 12.76
CA THR A 119 3.79 3.25 12.95
C THR A 119 2.66 3.35 13.98
N GLU A 120 2.90 4.00 15.12
CA GLU A 120 1.90 4.22 16.16
C GLU A 120 0.78 5.15 15.70
N CYS A 121 1.10 6.20 14.94
CA CYS A 121 0.07 7.06 14.35
C CYS A 121 -0.84 6.29 13.39
N LEU A 122 -0.26 5.46 12.52
CA LEU A 122 -1.03 4.62 11.61
C LEU A 122 -1.88 3.60 12.37
N HIS A 123 -1.36 3.01 13.45
CA HIS A 123 -2.14 2.12 14.31
C HIS A 123 -3.35 2.84 14.91
N LYS A 124 -3.14 4.02 15.50
CA LYS A 124 -4.23 4.81 16.09
C LYS A 124 -5.29 5.23 15.09
N ILE A 125 -4.88 5.57 13.87
CA ILE A 125 -5.80 6.03 12.82
C ILE A 125 -6.56 4.85 12.20
N LEU A 126 -5.85 3.77 11.83
CA LEU A 126 -6.43 2.67 11.05
C LEU A 126 -7.11 1.61 11.91
N ILE A 127 -6.59 1.35 13.12
CA ILE A 127 -7.13 0.32 14.02
C ILE A 127 -8.01 0.96 15.08
N ASP A 128 -7.46 1.88 15.89
CA ASP A 128 -8.21 2.47 17.02
C ASP A 128 -9.26 3.49 16.56
N ARG A 129 -9.17 3.97 15.31
CA ARG A 129 -9.99 5.03 14.72
C ARG A 129 -10.03 6.31 15.56
N ASP A 130 -8.93 6.59 16.27
CA ASP A 130 -8.78 7.73 17.18
C ASP A 130 -7.78 8.76 16.60
N ILE A 131 -8.31 9.66 15.77
CA ILE A 131 -7.55 10.78 15.19
C ILE A 131 -7.07 11.74 16.29
N PRO A 132 -7.92 12.18 17.26
CA PRO A 132 -7.46 13.02 18.37
C PRO A 132 -6.31 12.41 19.17
N GLY A 133 -6.39 11.11 19.48
CA GLY A 133 -5.34 10.38 20.20
C GLY A 133 -4.03 10.31 19.42
N ALA A 134 -4.09 10.12 18.10
CA ALA A 134 -2.92 10.19 17.23
C ALA A 134 -2.27 11.58 17.26
N VAL A 135 -3.06 12.65 17.20
CA VAL A 135 -2.55 14.03 17.29
C VAL A 135 -1.90 14.29 18.65
N GLN A 136 -2.53 13.84 19.73
CA GLN A 136 -1.99 14.01 21.07
C GLN A 136 -0.67 13.24 21.25
N PHE A 137 -0.59 12.03 20.71
CA PHE A 137 0.64 11.23 20.72
C PHE A 137 1.79 11.96 20.03
N VAL A 138 1.57 12.51 18.84
CA VAL A 138 2.59 13.30 18.12
C VAL A 138 3.04 14.51 18.94
N LYS A 139 2.10 15.25 19.55
CA LYS A 139 2.42 16.40 20.41
C LYS A 139 3.27 16.00 21.62
N ASN A 140 2.94 14.89 22.26
CA ASN A 140 3.70 14.37 23.40
C ASN A 140 5.12 13.99 22.99
N THR A 141 5.29 13.26 21.87
CA THR A 141 6.63 12.89 21.37
C THR A 141 7.47 14.12 21.02
N ILE A 142 6.87 15.17 20.44
CA ILE A 142 7.57 16.44 20.17
C ILE A 142 7.98 17.11 21.48
N SER A 143 7.09 17.13 22.49
CA SER A 143 7.40 17.68 23.80
C SER A 143 8.56 16.93 24.48
N ASP A 144 8.56 15.61 24.44
CA ASP A 144 9.62 14.78 25.04
C ASP A 144 10.97 14.98 24.33
N LEU A 145 10.94 15.19 23.01
CA LEU A 145 12.13 15.56 22.23
C LEU A 145 12.69 16.92 22.68
N LEU A 146 11.84 17.94 22.82
CA LEU A 146 12.25 19.29 23.23
C LEU A 146 12.74 19.33 24.69
N MET A 147 12.19 18.48 25.55
CA MET A 147 12.61 18.34 26.95
C MET A 147 13.83 17.43 27.13
N ASN A 148 14.42 16.92 26.04
CA ASN A 148 15.56 15.99 26.05
C ASN A 148 15.32 14.73 26.91
N ARG A 149 14.09 14.22 26.90
CA ARG A 149 13.66 13.02 27.66
C ARG A 149 13.72 11.73 26.85
N MET A 150 14.24 11.79 25.62
CA MET A 150 14.34 10.63 24.74
C MET A 150 15.75 10.08 24.68
N ASP A 151 15.84 8.77 24.50
CA ASP A 151 17.11 8.09 24.28
C ASP A 151 17.70 8.49 22.92
N LEU A 152 19.00 8.82 22.92
CA LEU A 152 19.77 9.16 21.73
C LEU A 152 19.80 8.00 20.73
N SER A 153 19.67 6.75 21.19
CA SER A 153 19.59 5.57 20.32
C SER A 153 18.45 5.68 19.30
N LEU A 154 17.36 6.37 19.63
CA LEU A 154 16.21 6.58 18.75
C LEU A 154 16.49 7.60 17.63
N LEU A 155 17.50 8.45 17.81
CA LEU A 155 17.87 9.52 16.88
C LEU A 155 18.99 9.12 15.90
N VAL A 156 19.55 7.91 16.06
CA VAL A 156 20.59 7.39 15.17
C VAL A 156 20.05 7.19 13.76
N ILE A 157 20.77 7.74 12.78
CA ILE A 157 20.47 7.57 11.34
C ILE A 157 21.65 6.85 10.70
N THR A 158 21.35 5.74 10.02
CA THR A 158 22.36 4.96 9.29
C THR A 158 22.17 5.16 7.80
N LYS A 159 23.23 5.60 7.11
CA LYS A 159 23.26 5.68 5.64
C LYS A 159 24.44 4.86 5.11
N GLY A 160 24.18 4.12 4.03
CA GLY A 160 25.21 3.33 3.37
C GLY A 160 26.13 4.21 2.52
N LEU A 161 27.43 4.03 2.67
CA LEU A 161 28.45 4.60 1.78
C LEU A 161 28.62 3.68 0.58
N THR A 162 28.28 4.18 -0.61
CA THR A 162 28.35 3.44 -1.89
C THR A 162 29.57 3.80 -2.73
N LYS A 163 30.25 4.92 -2.43
CA LYS A 163 31.48 5.37 -3.08
C LYS A 163 32.50 5.81 -2.02
N ALA A 164 33.79 5.84 -2.37
CA ALA A 164 34.81 6.45 -1.52
C ALA A 164 34.52 7.95 -1.33
N GLY A 165 34.87 8.51 -0.16
CA GLY A 165 34.43 9.84 0.29
C GLY A 165 34.65 10.98 -0.71
N ASP A 166 35.72 10.92 -1.50
CA ASP A 166 36.09 11.96 -2.48
C ASP A 166 35.37 11.83 -3.83
N ALA A 167 34.64 10.73 -4.06
CA ALA A 167 33.93 10.46 -5.32
C ALA A 167 32.46 10.93 -5.30
N TYR A 168 32.06 11.68 -4.28
CA TYR A 168 30.75 12.32 -4.19
C TYR A 168 30.83 13.78 -4.62
N GLU A 169 30.08 14.13 -5.66
CA GLU A 169 29.97 15.53 -6.15
C GLU A 169 29.35 16.48 -5.10
N ASN A 170 28.57 15.94 -4.16
CA ASN A 170 27.97 16.69 -3.06
C ASN A 170 28.50 16.19 -1.71
N LYS A 171 28.91 17.11 -0.83
CA LYS A 171 29.28 16.77 0.56
C LYS A 171 28.09 16.14 1.28
N LEU A 172 28.26 14.89 1.69
CA LEU A 172 27.24 14.17 2.46
C LEU A 172 27.42 14.49 3.95
N PRO A 173 26.33 14.66 4.73
CA PRO A 173 26.41 14.98 6.17
C PRO A 173 27.13 13.92 7.03
N MET A 174 27.30 12.72 6.50
CA MET A 174 28.01 11.61 7.14
C MET A 174 29.52 11.60 6.82
N LEU A 175 29.98 12.47 5.93
CA LEU A 175 31.37 12.64 5.50
C LEU A 175 31.99 13.96 5.98
N SER A 176 31.22 14.80 6.67
CA SER A 176 31.61 16.14 7.13
C SER A 176 32.05 16.16 8.59
#